data_AF-A0A2P2L612-F1
#
_entry.id   AF-A0A2P2L612-F1
#
_cell.length_a   1.000
_cell.length_b   1.000
_cell.length_c   1.000
_cell.angle_alpha   90.00
_cell.angle_beta   90.00
_cell.angle_gamma   90.00
#
_symmetry.space_group_name_H-M   'P 1'
#
loop_
_entity.id
_entity.type
_entity.pdbx_description
1 polymer ?
#
loop_
_entity_poly.entity_id
_entity_poly.type
_entity_poly.pdbx_seq_one_letter_code
_entity_poly.pdbx_strand_id
1 'polypeptide(L)'
;MHIFIPLLLVMDILVGCSKVVRLSIARVLTVISQAQKAALRKVYKNKKFLPLDLRPKKTRAIRRRLTKHQQSLKTEREKKREMYFPMRKYAIKV
;
A
#
# COMPACT_ATOMS: atom_id res chain seq x y z
N MET A 1 -24.01 -7.15 8.13
CA MET A 1 -23.39 -8.44 7.74
C MET A 1 -24.31 -9.16 6.74
N HIS A 2 -24.67 -8.54 5.61
CA HIS A 2 -25.56 -9.13 4.60
C HIS A 2 -25.52 -8.33 3.28
N ILE A 3 -24.34 -8.22 2.64
CA ILE A 3 -24.20 -7.56 1.32
C ILE A 3 -23.46 -8.48 0.32
N PHE A 4 -23.21 -9.75 0.67
CA PHE A 4 -22.35 -10.65 -0.12
C PHE A 4 -23.07 -11.86 -0.72
N ILE A 5 -24.38 -11.76 -0.96
CA ILE A 5 -25.15 -12.77 -1.68
C ILE A 5 -26.03 -11.99 -2.66
N PRO A 6 -25.59 -11.80 -3.92
CA PRO A 6 -25.92 -12.78 -4.96
C PRO A 6 -24.87 -12.82 -6.10
N LEU A 7 -23.64 -13.26 -5.82
CA LEU A 7 -22.67 -13.59 -6.88
C LEU A 7 -22.47 -15.10 -7.02
N LEU A 8 -22.75 -15.88 -5.99
CA LEU A 8 -22.71 -17.34 -6.08
C LEU A 8 -23.90 -17.90 -6.88
N LEU A 9 -25.08 -17.28 -6.80
CA LEU A 9 -26.28 -17.78 -7.50
C LEU A 9 -26.28 -17.52 -9.03
N VAL A 10 -25.42 -16.61 -9.53
CA VAL A 10 -25.18 -16.42 -10.99
C VAL A 10 -24.04 -17.30 -11.53
N MET A 11 -23.34 -18.05 -10.68
CA MET A 11 -22.26 -18.94 -11.10
C MET A 11 -22.71 -20.40 -11.27
N ASP A 12 -23.88 -20.78 -10.76
CA ASP A 12 -24.37 -22.16 -10.78
C ASP A 12 -25.25 -22.51 -11.99
N ILE A 13 -25.53 -21.59 -12.92
CA ILE A 13 -26.42 -21.82 -14.09
C ILE A 13 -25.67 -22.11 -15.41
N LEU A 14 -24.33 -22.22 -15.42
CA LEU A 14 -23.60 -22.49 -16.68
C LEU A 14 -22.53 -23.58 -16.56
N VAL A 15 -22.95 -24.77 -16.12
CA VAL A 15 -22.15 -26.03 -16.10
C VAL A 15 -21.95 -26.60 -17.53
N GLY A 16 -21.77 -25.77 -18.55
CA GLY A 16 -21.85 -26.23 -19.95
C GLY A 16 -20.79 -25.76 -20.94
N CYS A 17 -20.02 -24.69 -20.70
CA CYS A 17 -19.18 -24.15 -21.77
C CYS A 17 -17.81 -23.61 -21.31
N SER A 18 -16.78 -24.31 -21.78
CA SER A 18 -15.49 -23.81 -22.28
C SER A 18 -14.77 -22.70 -21.51
N LYS A 19 -13.54 -23.01 -21.08
CA LYS A 19 -12.51 -22.13 -20.51
C LYS A 19 -12.48 -20.70 -21.07
N VAL A 20 -12.77 -20.51 -22.36
CA VAL A 20 -12.78 -19.21 -23.03
C VAL A 20 -13.81 -18.23 -22.43
N VAL A 21 -15.03 -18.69 -22.16
CA VAL A 21 -16.12 -17.84 -21.63
C VAL A 21 -15.82 -17.42 -20.19
N ARG A 22 -15.28 -18.33 -19.36
CA ARG A 22 -14.87 -17.99 -17.99
C ARG A 22 -13.77 -16.92 -17.97
N LEU A 23 -12.80 -17.02 -18.90
CA LEU A 23 -11.73 -16.05 -19.01
C LEU A 23 -12.22 -14.69 -19.53
N SER A 24 -13.17 -14.64 -20.47
CA SER A 24 -13.72 -13.37 -20.96
C SER A 24 -14.52 -12.64 -19.88
N ILE A 25 -15.36 -13.35 -19.12
CA ILE A 25 -16.10 -12.80 -17.98
C ILE A 25 -15.13 -12.26 -16.92
N ALA A 26 -14.09 -13.03 -16.57
CA ALA A 26 -13.09 -12.62 -15.60
C ALA A 26 -12.34 -11.34 -16.03
N ARG A 27 -12.03 -11.19 -17.33
CA ARG A 27 -11.38 -9.99 -17.87
C ARG A 27 -12.26 -8.74 -17.69
N VAL A 28 -13.53 -8.82 -18.05
CA VAL A 28 -14.48 -7.69 -17.91
C VAL A 28 -14.61 -7.27 -16.44
N LEU A 29 -14.81 -8.23 -15.54
CA LEU A 29 -14.90 -7.95 -14.09
C LEU A 29 -13.61 -7.34 -13.54
N THR A 30 -12.46 -7.78 -14.03
CA THR A 30 -11.16 -7.22 -13.64
C THR A 30 -11.03 -5.76 -14.04
N VAL A 31 -11.43 -5.40 -15.27
CA VAL A 31 -11.41 -4.01 -15.75
C VAL A 31 -12.33 -3.12 -14.89
N ILE A 32 -13.54 -3.58 -14.60
CA ILE A 32 -14.49 -2.85 -13.73
C ILE A 32 -13.89 -2.65 -12.33
N SER A 33 -13.33 -3.69 -11.73
CA SER A 33 -12.71 -3.63 -10.40
C SER A 33 -11.52 -2.66 -10.36
N GLN A 34 -10.69 -2.64 -11.41
CA GLN A 34 -9.57 -1.71 -11.54
C GLN A 34 -10.04 -0.26 -11.62
N ALA A 35 -11.04 0.02 -12.47
CA ALA A 35 -11.60 1.36 -12.64
C ALA A 35 -12.22 1.89 -11.32
N GLN A 36 -13.00 1.06 -10.63
CA GLN A 36 -13.60 1.40 -9.33
C GLN A 36 -12.52 1.70 -8.28
N LYS A 37 -11.49 0.84 -8.15
CA LYS A 37 -10.37 1.08 -7.23
C LYS A 37 -9.60 2.35 -7.56
N ALA A 38 -9.40 2.65 -8.84
CA ALA A 38 -8.73 3.87 -9.27
C ALA A 38 -9.52 5.13 -8.88
N ALA A 39 -10.85 5.12 -9.10
CA ALA A 39 -11.73 6.20 -8.66
C ALA A 39 -11.70 6.39 -7.14
N LEU A 40 -11.78 5.30 -6.36
CA LEU A 40 -11.66 5.35 -4.90
C LEU A 40 -10.31 5.91 -4.45
N ARG A 41 -9.20 5.50 -5.07
CA ARG A 41 -7.87 6.06 -4.74
C ARG A 41 -7.79 7.56 -4.95
N LYS A 42 -8.44 8.10 -6.00
CA LYS A 42 -8.52 9.56 -6.22
C LYS A 42 -9.27 10.25 -5.09
N VAL A 43 -10.42 9.72 -4.69
CA VAL A 43 -11.27 10.28 -3.61
C VAL A 43 -10.57 10.27 -2.25
N TYR A 44 -9.78 9.24 -1.95
CA TYR A 44 -9.13 9.06 -0.64
C TYR A 44 -7.67 9.52 -0.56
N LYS A 45 -7.10 10.11 -1.62
CA LYS A 45 -5.66 10.43 -1.71
C LYS A 45 -5.12 11.28 -0.56
N ASN A 46 -5.89 12.26 -0.09
CA ASN A 46 -5.46 13.23 0.92
C ASN A 46 -6.20 13.09 2.26
N LYS A 47 -7.03 12.05 2.40
CA LYS A 47 -7.77 11.83 3.64
C LYS A 47 -6.85 11.16 4.66
N LYS A 48 -6.90 11.62 5.92
CA LYS A 48 -6.09 11.07 7.02
C LYS A 48 -6.30 9.57 7.22
N PHE A 49 -7.55 9.11 7.10
CA PHE A 49 -7.92 7.72 7.30
C PHE A 49 -8.26 7.05 5.97
N LEU A 50 -7.46 6.07 5.59
CA LEU A 50 -7.75 5.20 4.46
C LEU A 50 -8.42 3.90 4.92
N PRO A 51 -9.40 3.38 4.16
CA PRO A 51 -9.94 2.04 4.37
C PRO A 51 -8.83 0.99 4.20
N LEU A 52 -9.00 -0.16 4.86
CA LEU A 52 -7.97 -1.20 4.94
C LEU A 52 -7.49 -1.69 3.57
N ASP A 53 -8.40 -1.77 2.59
CA ASP A 53 -8.11 -2.27 1.24
C ASP A 53 -7.21 -1.34 0.41
N LEU A 54 -7.26 -0.03 0.67
CA LEU A 54 -6.45 0.96 -0.04
C LEU A 54 -5.09 1.20 0.61
N ARG A 55 -4.84 0.61 1.79
CA ARG A 55 -3.54 0.77 2.48
C ARG A 55 -2.43 0.07 1.70
N PRO A 56 -1.20 0.60 1.75
CA PRO A 56 -0.06 -0.06 1.12
C PRO A 56 0.14 -1.45 1.75
N LYS A 57 0.28 -2.47 0.90
CA LYS A 57 0.56 -3.85 1.32
C LYS A 57 2.02 -3.96 1.73
N LYS A 58 2.29 -3.79 3.02
CA LYS A 58 3.61 -3.97 3.65
C LYS A 58 3.48 -5.00 4.77
N THR A 59 4.59 -5.63 5.16
CA THR A 59 4.61 -6.54 6.30
C THR A 59 4.20 -5.81 7.58
N ARG A 60 3.69 -6.55 8.57
CA ARG A 60 3.30 -6.00 9.88
C ARG A 60 4.47 -5.27 10.56
N ALA A 61 5.67 -5.85 10.51
CA ALA A 61 6.87 -5.25 11.08
C ALA A 61 7.16 -3.87 10.46
N ILE A 62 7.11 -3.76 9.12
CA ILE A 62 7.33 -2.49 8.42
C ILE A 62 6.24 -1.45 8.72
N ARG A 63 4.99 -1.86 8.99
CA ARG A 63 3.93 -0.92 9.39
C ARG A 63 4.09 -0.39 10.81
N ARG A 64 4.76 -1.15 11.70
CA ARG A 64 4.96 -0.78 13.12
C ARG A 64 6.27 -0.04 13.38
N ARG A 65 7.25 -0.14 12.49
CA ARG A 65 8.52 0.60 12.63
C ARG A 65 8.30 2.11 12.58
N LEU A 66 9.23 2.85 13.17
CA LEU A 66 9.26 4.31 13.11
C LEU A 66 9.32 4.84 11.67
N THR A 67 8.70 5.99 11.42
CA THR A 67 8.82 6.70 10.13
C THR A 67 10.23 7.25 9.95
N LYS A 68 10.67 7.45 8.69
CA LYS A 68 12.00 8.02 8.41
C LYS A 68 12.20 9.37 9.08
N HIS A 69 11.16 10.20 9.11
CA HIS A 69 11.18 11.49 9.78
C HIS A 69 11.43 11.32 11.29
N GLN A 70 10.66 10.45 11.95
CA GLN A 70 10.85 10.15 13.37
C GLN A 70 12.25 9.61 13.67
N GLN A 71 12.79 8.76 12.81
CA GLN A 71 14.16 8.24 12.96
C GLN A 71 15.23 9.33 12.80
N SER A 72 14.98 10.34 11.97
CA SER A 72 15.90 11.47 11.76
C SER A 72 15.75 12.59 12.80
N LEU A 73 14.74 12.54 13.67
CA LEU A 73 14.56 13.56 14.68
C LEU A 73 15.71 13.48 15.69
N LYS A 74 16.50 14.55 15.74
CA LYS A 74 17.57 14.76 16.71
C LYS A 74 17.19 15.88 17.65
N THR A 75 17.65 15.79 18.89
CA THR A 75 17.48 16.88 19.86
C THR A 75 18.30 18.11 19.44
N GLU A 76 17.89 19.31 19.86
CA GLU A 76 18.66 20.53 19.58
C GLU A 76 20.09 20.47 20.12
N ARG A 77 20.28 19.80 21.27
CA ARG A 77 21.60 19.55 21.85
C ARG A 77 22.48 18.68 20.95
N GLU A 78 21.91 17.60 20.41
CA GLU A 78 22.63 16.69 19.53
C GLU A 78 22.97 17.35 18.19
N LYS A 79 22.03 18.11 17.60
CA LYS A 79 22.29 18.90 16.39
C LYS A 79 23.46 19.87 16.59
N LYS A 80 23.47 20.61 17.71
CA LYS A 80 24.59 21.51 18.04
C LYS A 80 25.91 20.75 18.17
N ARG A 81 25.92 19.60 18.84
CA ARG A 81 27.12 18.75 18.96
C ARG A 81 27.65 18.32 17.60
N GLU A 82 26.78 17.86 16.71
CA GLU A 82 27.16 17.43 15.36
C GLU A 82 27.66 18.57 14.48
N MET A 83 27.07 19.76 14.61
CA MET A 83 27.54 20.97 13.91
C MET A 83 28.92 21.41 14.39
N TYR A 84 29.17 21.38 15.70
CA TYR A 84 30.45 21.83 16.27
C TYR A 84 31.57 20.80 16.09
N PHE A 85 31.26 19.50 16.19
CA PHE A 85 32.25 18.42 16.13
C PHE A 85 31.92 17.40 15.03
N PRO A 86 32.05 17.79 13.75
CA PRO A 86 31.89 16.84 12.65
C PRO A 86 33.05 15.84 12.64
N MET A 87 32.75 14.57 12.36
CA MET A 87 33.77 13.54 12.15
C MET A 87 34.53 13.84 10.86
N ARG A 88 35.81 14.24 11.00
CA ARG A 88 36.68 14.56 9.86
C ARG A 88 37.40 13.30 9.38
N LYS A 89 37.49 13.11 8.07
CA LYS A 89 38.32 12.06 7.47
C LYS A 89 39.76 12.56 7.40
N TYR A 90 40.71 11.80 7.93
CA TYR A 90 42.14 12.08 7.82
C TYR A 90 42.90 10.81 7.47
N ALA A 91 44.07 10.98 6.84
CA ALA A 91 45.01 9.90 6.55
C ALA A 91 46.34 10.23 7.22
N ILE A 92 46.98 9.22 7.81
CA ILE A 92 48.32 9.36 8.37
C ILE A 92 49.28 8.86 7.29
N LYS A 93 50.21 9.72 6.88
CA LYS A 93 51.30 9.32 5.99
C LYS A 93 52.34 8.59 6.83
N VAL A 94 52.62 7.34 6.47
CA VAL A 94 53.77 6.58 6.95
C VAL A 94 55.01 7.03 6.18
#